data_AF-A0A4U0W8U0-F1
#
_entry.id   AF-A0A4U0W8U0-F1
#
_cell.length_a   1.000
_cell.length_b   1.000
_cell.length_c   1.000
_cell.angle_alpha   90.00
_cell.angle_beta   90.00
_cell.angle_gamma   90.00
#
_symmetry.space_group_name_H-M   'P 1'
#
loop_
_entity.id
_entity.type
_entity.pdbx_description
1 polymer ?
#
loop_
_entity_poly.entity_id
_entity_poly.type
_entity_poly.pdbx_seq_one_letter_code
_entity_poly.pdbx_strand_id
1 'polypeptide(L)'
;MKAQNWTPWLSLPLTTLALAASSTPNLTTKHEAGRCAIRGHCGSQSFFGSQLPCPDNGLASAPSPDLRDHIISVCGSAWQDRDVCCTEEQVETLESNLKKAQNIISACPACKTNFFDLFCTFTCSPDQSLFVNITQTVPKNDKFLVTELDHLVSDDFGAGFYDSCKDVKFGATGGRAMEFIGGGAKNFTSFLKFLGDKKPFLGSPFQIDFPRPSSQDFGEMETILTDPKPCNSTDEQYKCACVDCEASCPALTPLEDTPECHVGLLPCLSFAILIIYSVFVTLLVLAVSGHVAAAKHR
;
A
#
# COMPACT_ATOMS: atom_id res chain seq x y z
N MET A 1 18.71 99.52 5.43
CA MET A 1 19.46 98.35 4.91
C MET A 1 18.76 97.09 5.41
N LYS A 2 17.93 96.45 4.58
CA LYS A 2 17.28 95.16 4.88
C LYS A 2 17.73 94.18 3.78
N ALA A 3 18.44 93.15 4.17
CA ALA A 3 18.88 92.07 3.28
C ALA A 3 17.74 91.05 3.12
N GLN A 4 17.38 90.77 1.87
CA GLN A 4 16.37 89.80 1.49
C GLN A 4 17.10 88.53 1.02
N ASN A 5 17.07 87.45 1.81
CA ASN A 5 17.56 86.14 1.40
C ASN A 5 16.47 85.40 0.62
N TRP A 6 16.80 84.97 -0.59
CA TRP A 6 16.01 84.05 -1.40
C TRP A 6 16.70 82.69 -1.41
N THR A 7 16.02 81.63 -0.97
CA THR A 7 16.44 80.24 -1.17
C THR A 7 15.44 79.56 -2.11
N PRO A 8 15.88 78.88 -3.18
CA PRO A 8 14.99 78.12 -4.04
C PRO A 8 14.80 76.72 -3.47
N TRP A 9 13.54 76.28 -3.38
CA TRP A 9 13.16 74.94 -2.96
C TRP A 9 13.14 74.03 -4.21
N LEU A 10 14.07 73.07 -4.28
CA LEU A 10 14.07 72.01 -5.29
C LEU A 10 13.18 70.86 -4.81
N SER A 11 12.10 70.61 -5.53
CA SER A 11 11.20 69.47 -5.31
C SER A 11 11.73 68.25 -6.08
N LEU A 12 12.17 67.20 -5.38
CA LEU A 12 12.45 65.90 -5.99
C LEU A 12 11.17 65.05 -6.06
N PRO A 13 10.87 64.39 -7.20
CA PRO A 13 9.73 63.51 -7.31
C PRO A 13 10.03 62.18 -6.60
N LEU A 14 9.20 61.84 -5.61
CA LEU A 14 9.24 60.58 -4.89
C LEU A 14 8.67 59.49 -5.83
N THR A 15 9.53 58.75 -6.51
CA THR A 15 9.14 57.58 -7.29
C THR A 15 8.85 56.43 -6.32
N THR A 16 7.57 56.16 -6.08
CA THR A 16 7.13 54.99 -5.33
C THR A 16 7.39 53.74 -6.18
N LEU A 17 8.49 53.03 -5.93
CA LEU A 17 8.65 51.66 -6.40
C LEU A 17 7.57 50.80 -5.73
N ALA A 18 6.59 50.35 -6.50
CA ALA A 18 5.69 49.28 -6.08
C ALA A 18 6.52 47.99 -5.95
N LEU A 19 6.81 47.57 -4.72
CA LEU A 19 7.32 46.22 -4.45
C LEU A 19 6.24 45.23 -4.88
N ALA A 20 6.53 44.43 -5.91
CA ALA A 20 5.75 43.24 -6.21
C ALA A 20 5.81 42.33 -4.96
N ALA A 21 4.63 42.02 -4.39
CA ALA A 21 4.53 41.08 -3.30
C ALA A 21 4.95 39.70 -3.79
N SER A 22 6.13 39.22 -3.38
CA SER A 22 6.55 37.85 -3.56
C SER A 22 5.63 36.96 -2.72
N SER A 23 4.70 36.25 -3.35
CA SER A 23 3.86 35.25 -2.71
C SER A 23 4.77 34.16 -2.13
N THR A 24 4.83 34.04 -0.80
CA THR A 24 5.52 32.93 -0.15
C THR A 24 4.75 31.63 -0.35
N PRO A 25 5.42 30.49 -0.57
CA PRO A 25 4.73 29.21 -0.70
C PRO A 25 4.00 28.89 0.61
N ASN A 26 2.72 28.53 0.51
CA ASN A 26 1.93 28.11 1.67
C ASN A 26 2.18 26.63 1.95
N LEU A 27 3.22 26.34 2.74
CA LEU A 27 3.70 24.98 3.06
C LEU A 27 2.78 24.20 4.01
N THR A 28 1.45 24.29 3.86
CA THR A 28 0.49 23.63 4.75
C THR A 28 0.62 24.08 6.21
N THR A 29 0.65 25.40 6.45
CA THR A 29 0.92 25.93 7.81
C THR A 29 -0.19 25.72 8.83
N LYS A 30 -1.41 25.40 8.38
CA LYS A 30 -2.57 25.09 9.23
C LYS A 30 -3.01 23.66 8.99
N HIS A 31 -3.17 22.91 10.08
CA HIS A 31 -3.61 21.53 10.10
C HIS A 31 -4.94 21.44 10.85
N GLU A 32 -6.06 21.46 10.12
CA GLU A 32 -7.40 21.38 10.70
C GLU A 32 -8.36 20.68 9.73
N ALA A 33 -9.46 20.16 10.25
CA ALA A 33 -10.50 19.54 9.42
C ALA A 33 -11.08 20.54 8.39
N GLY A 34 -11.39 20.04 7.20
CA GLY A 34 -11.92 20.81 6.07
C GLY A 34 -10.87 21.69 5.37
N ARG A 35 -9.58 21.44 5.57
CA ARG A 35 -8.48 22.21 4.97
C ARG A 35 -7.54 21.32 4.15
N CYS A 36 -7.11 21.85 3.02
CA CYS A 36 -6.24 21.16 2.07
C CYS A 36 -4.74 21.37 2.35
N ALA A 37 -3.92 20.55 1.72
CA ALA A 37 -2.47 20.74 1.65
C ALA A 37 -2.00 21.03 0.21
N ILE A 38 -2.61 20.35 -0.76
CA ILE A 38 -2.33 20.46 -2.18
C ILE A 38 -3.62 20.52 -3.00
N ARG A 39 -3.63 21.31 -4.08
CA ARG A 39 -4.75 21.37 -5.02
C ARG A 39 -4.29 21.78 -6.41
N GLY A 40 -4.80 21.09 -7.42
CA GLY A 40 -4.49 21.34 -8.83
C GLY A 40 -3.06 21.02 -9.23
N HIS A 41 -2.74 21.26 -10.51
CA HIS A 41 -1.42 21.02 -11.08
C HIS A 41 -0.68 22.32 -11.40
N CYS A 42 0.58 22.40 -10.98
CA CYS A 42 1.41 23.60 -11.15
C CYS A 42 2.47 23.46 -12.26
N GLY A 43 2.58 22.28 -12.89
CA GLY A 43 3.54 22.00 -13.95
C GLY A 43 4.44 20.81 -13.64
N SER A 44 5.33 20.49 -14.56
CA SER A 44 6.35 19.44 -14.42
C SER A 44 7.75 20.02 -14.19
N GLN A 45 8.68 19.23 -13.62
CA GLN A 45 10.10 19.63 -13.53
C GLN A 45 10.87 19.50 -14.85
N SER A 46 10.36 18.69 -15.79
CA SER A 46 10.96 18.40 -17.09
C SER A 46 9.89 18.48 -18.17
N PHE A 47 10.28 18.74 -19.42
CA PHE A 47 9.35 18.79 -20.57
C PHE A 47 8.52 17.51 -20.73
N PHE A 48 9.10 16.35 -20.40
CA PHE A 48 8.42 15.05 -20.41
C PHE A 48 8.06 14.53 -19.00
N GLY A 49 8.15 15.39 -17.98
CA GLY A 49 7.85 15.03 -16.60
C GLY A 49 6.34 15.07 -16.32
N SER A 50 5.90 14.29 -15.34
CA SER A 50 4.52 14.33 -14.85
C SER A 50 4.18 15.68 -14.21
N GLN A 51 2.90 16.00 -14.18
CA GLN A 51 2.39 17.19 -13.49
C GLN A 51 2.54 17.03 -11.98
N LEU A 52 3.08 18.06 -11.32
CA LEU A 52 3.23 18.13 -9.88
C LEU A 52 2.15 19.01 -9.26
N PRO A 53 1.71 18.70 -8.03
CA PRO A 53 0.68 19.47 -7.37
C PRO A 53 1.16 20.88 -6.97
N CYS A 54 0.20 21.79 -6.82
CA CYS A 54 0.41 23.09 -6.21
C CYS A 54 0.23 23.01 -4.69
N PRO A 55 0.99 23.80 -3.90
CA PRO A 55 0.66 24.01 -2.49
C PRO A 55 -0.66 24.77 -2.38
N ASP A 56 -1.58 24.26 -1.55
CA ASP A 56 -2.86 24.89 -1.24
C ASP A 56 -3.25 24.57 0.19
N ASN A 57 -3.23 25.57 1.06
CA ASN A 57 -3.73 25.45 2.43
C ASN A 57 -5.09 26.14 2.59
N GLY A 58 -5.91 26.12 1.54
CA GLY A 58 -7.28 26.64 1.50
C GLY A 58 -8.29 25.67 2.10
N LEU A 59 -9.54 26.11 2.25
CA LEU A 59 -10.63 25.22 2.69
C LEU A 59 -11.01 24.26 1.56
N ALA A 60 -11.44 23.05 1.90
CA ALA A 60 -12.10 22.15 0.99
C ALA A 60 -13.38 22.81 0.43
N SER A 61 -13.76 22.42 -0.78
CA SER A 61 -14.91 23.00 -1.46
C SER A 61 -15.79 21.93 -2.07
N ALA A 62 -17.08 22.22 -2.17
CA ALA A 62 -18.03 21.36 -2.86
C ALA A 62 -17.61 21.20 -4.35
N PRO A 63 -17.37 19.97 -4.83
CA PRO A 63 -17.08 19.72 -6.24
C PRO A 63 -18.30 20.03 -7.12
N SER A 64 -18.05 20.30 -8.42
CA SER A 64 -19.11 20.31 -9.42
C SER A 64 -19.77 18.93 -9.54
N PRO A 65 -21.00 18.83 -10.06
CA PRO A 65 -21.66 17.54 -10.27
C PRO A 65 -20.82 16.56 -11.10
N ASP A 66 -20.24 17.03 -12.20
CA ASP A 66 -19.40 16.20 -13.08
C ASP A 66 -18.16 15.66 -12.34
N LEU A 67 -17.47 16.52 -11.58
CA LEU A 67 -16.32 16.13 -10.77
C LEU A 67 -16.72 15.12 -9.68
N ARG A 68 -17.88 15.33 -9.04
CA ARG A 68 -18.40 14.42 -8.03
C ARG A 68 -18.67 13.04 -8.62
N ASP A 69 -19.32 12.97 -9.77
CA ASP A 69 -19.61 11.72 -10.46
C ASP A 69 -18.31 11.00 -10.88
N HIS A 70 -17.32 11.74 -11.36
CA HIS A 70 -16.01 11.19 -11.70
C HIS A 70 -15.31 10.63 -10.45
N ILE A 71 -15.25 11.36 -9.35
CA ILE A 71 -14.67 10.88 -8.08
C ILE A 71 -15.37 9.61 -7.62
N ILE A 72 -16.71 9.56 -7.65
CA ILE A 72 -17.47 8.37 -7.25
C ILE A 72 -17.13 7.17 -8.14
N SER A 73 -16.98 7.38 -9.46
CA SER A 73 -16.65 6.30 -10.39
C SER A 73 -15.27 5.68 -10.13
N VAL A 74 -14.32 6.47 -9.63
CA VAL A 74 -12.94 6.04 -9.35
C VAL A 74 -12.77 5.54 -7.92
N CYS A 75 -13.26 6.30 -6.95
CA CYS A 75 -13.01 6.15 -5.52
C CYS A 75 -14.19 5.57 -4.74
N GLY A 76 -15.33 5.32 -5.39
CA GLY A 76 -16.50 4.69 -4.78
C GLY A 76 -17.51 5.66 -4.15
N SER A 77 -18.66 5.12 -3.75
CA SER A 77 -19.81 5.89 -3.26
C SER A 77 -19.59 6.60 -1.92
N ALA A 78 -18.52 6.27 -1.19
CA ALA A 78 -18.17 6.94 0.06
C ALA A 78 -17.89 8.45 -0.10
N TRP A 79 -17.66 8.91 -1.34
CA TRP A 79 -17.39 10.30 -1.71
C TRP A 79 -18.63 11.11 -2.12
N GLN A 80 -19.83 10.50 -2.10
CA GLN A 80 -21.05 11.10 -2.63
C GLN A 80 -21.43 12.43 -1.98
N ASP A 81 -21.24 12.59 -0.67
CA ASP A 81 -21.66 13.80 0.07
C ASP A 81 -20.49 14.50 0.76
N ARG A 82 -19.32 14.54 0.09
CA ARG A 82 -18.11 15.19 0.62
C ARG A 82 -17.72 16.44 -0.16
N ASP A 83 -17.13 17.39 0.56
CA ASP A 83 -16.26 18.42 -0.04
C ASP A 83 -14.91 17.78 -0.40
N VAL A 84 -14.15 18.40 -1.29
CA VAL A 84 -12.89 17.82 -1.80
C VAL A 84 -11.78 18.84 -1.95
N CYS A 85 -10.55 18.33 -1.92
CA CYS A 85 -9.32 19.10 -2.17
C CYS A 85 -8.76 18.93 -3.58
N CYS A 86 -9.42 18.17 -4.47
CA CYS A 86 -8.93 17.87 -5.80
C CYS A 86 -9.71 18.58 -6.93
N THR A 87 -9.07 18.69 -8.09
CA THR A 87 -9.66 19.19 -9.34
C THR A 87 -9.88 18.07 -10.35
N GLU A 88 -10.68 18.30 -11.38
CA GLU A 88 -10.94 17.34 -12.47
C GLU A 88 -9.67 16.72 -13.06
N GLU A 89 -8.70 17.56 -13.42
CA GLU A 89 -7.44 17.12 -14.02
C GLU A 89 -6.59 16.22 -13.07
N GLN A 90 -6.74 16.40 -11.75
CA GLN A 90 -6.10 15.52 -10.76
C GLN A 90 -6.79 14.17 -10.69
N VAL A 91 -8.12 14.13 -10.80
CA VAL A 91 -8.91 12.89 -10.78
C VAL A 91 -8.66 12.08 -12.05
N GLU A 92 -8.58 12.72 -13.23
CA GLU A 92 -8.17 12.06 -14.48
C GLU A 92 -6.77 11.42 -14.36
N THR A 93 -5.82 12.16 -13.79
CA THR A 93 -4.45 11.66 -13.57
C THR A 93 -4.43 10.51 -12.55
N LEU A 94 -5.20 10.64 -11.47
CA LEU A 94 -5.37 9.60 -10.45
C LEU A 94 -5.94 8.32 -11.06
N GLU A 95 -7.04 8.43 -11.82
CA GLU A 95 -7.69 7.30 -12.49
C GLU A 95 -6.71 6.57 -13.42
N SER A 96 -5.98 7.31 -14.26
CA SER A 96 -4.99 6.74 -15.18
C SER A 96 -3.90 5.94 -14.45
N ASN A 97 -3.45 6.43 -13.29
CA ASN A 97 -2.44 5.74 -12.48
C ASN A 97 -3.02 4.55 -11.72
N LEU A 98 -4.22 4.67 -11.15
CA LEU A 98 -4.91 3.59 -10.47
C LEU A 98 -5.27 2.44 -11.43
N LYS A 99 -5.67 2.74 -12.67
CA LYS A 99 -5.91 1.70 -13.70
C LYS A 99 -4.67 0.87 -14.01
N LYS A 100 -3.48 1.49 -14.05
CA LYS A 100 -2.21 0.76 -14.24
C LYS A 100 -1.94 -0.20 -13.09
N ALA A 101 -2.11 0.26 -11.85
CA ALA A 101 -1.94 -0.58 -10.66
C ALA A 101 -3.01 -1.68 -10.60
N GLN A 102 -4.27 -1.36 -10.93
CA GLN A 102 -5.39 -2.30 -10.93
C GLN A 102 -5.11 -3.52 -11.81
N ASN A 103 -4.49 -3.34 -12.98
CA ASN A 103 -4.13 -4.46 -13.85
C ASN A 103 -3.23 -5.51 -13.17
N ILE A 104 -2.50 -5.11 -12.11
CA ILE A 104 -1.58 -5.97 -11.37
C ILE A 104 -2.28 -6.60 -10.14
N ILE A 105 -3.13 -5.82 -9.44
CA ILE A 105 -3.73 -6.21 -8.14
C ILE A 105 -5.20 -6.64 -8.23
N SER A 106 -5.79 -6.74 -9.42
CA SER A 106 -7.23 -7.01 -9.60
C SER A 106 -7.71 -8.36 -9.08
N ALA A 107 -6.82 -9.32 -8.83
CA ALA A 107 -7.17 -10.64 -8.34
C ALA A 107 -7.72 -10.63 -6.89
N CYS A 108 -7.35 -9.63 -6.08
CA CYS A 108 -7.80 -9.50 -4.69
C CYS A 108 -8.51 -8.15 -4.47
N PRO A 109 -9.85 -8.14 -4.29
CA PRO A 109 -10.63 -6.92 -4.09
C PRO A 109 -10.23 -6.11 -2.85
N ALA A 110 -9.86 -6.75 -1.73
CA ALA A 110 -9.35 -6.06 -0.55
C ALA A 110 -8.07 -5.26 -0.85
N CYS A 111 -7.08 -5.89 -1.51
CA CYS A 111 -5.85 -5.20 -1.91
C CYS A 111 -6.13 -4.01 -2.80
N LYS A 112 -6.99 -4.19 -3.82
CA LYS A 112 -7.41 -3.11 -4.71
C LYS A 112 -8.05 -1.97 -3.93
N THR A 113 -8.97 -2.28 -3.02
CA THR A 113 -9.70 -1.26 -2.24
C THR A 113 -8.75 -0.45 -1.37
N ASN A 114 -7.87 -1.10 -0.61
CA ASN A 114 -6.89 -0.41 0.23
C ASN A 114 -5.94 0.47 -0.60
N PHE A 115 -5.52 -0.01 -1.78
CA PHE A 115 -4.68 0.77 -2.70
C PHE A 115 -5.40 2.02 -3.21
N PHE A 116 -6.67 1.88 -3.59
CA PHE A 116 -7.50 2.99 -4.07
C PHE A 116 -7.78 3.98 -2.94
N ASP A 117 -8.16 3.49 -1.75
CA ASP A 117 -8.44 4.32 -0.56
C ASP A 117 -7.23 5.17 -0.18
N LEU A 118 -6.01 4.63 -0.23
CA LEU A 118 -4.78 5.38 0.05
C LEU A 118 -4.65 6.60 -0.88
N PHE A 119 -4.73 6.39 -2.19
CA PHE A 119 -4.47 7.45 -3.17
C PHE A 119 -5.68 8.38 -3.40
N CYS A 120 -6.91 7.88 -3.28
CA CYS A 120 -8.12 8.70 -3.28
C CYS A 120 -8.15 9.63 -2.07
N THR A 121 -7.84 9.12 -0.88
CA THR A 121 -7.75 9.93 0.34
C THR A 121 -6.64 10.95 0.23
N PHE A 122 -5.44 10.52 -0.17
CA PHE A 122 -4.30 11.42 -0.41
C PHE A 122 -4.64 12.57 -1.37
N THR A 123 -5.33 12.28 -2.48
CA THR A 123 -5.57 13.25 -3.53
C THR A 123 -6.75 14.18 -3.23
N CYS A 124 -7.86 13.64 -2.72
CA CYS A 124 -9.16 14.32 -2.72
C CYS A 124 -9.75 14.58 -1.33
N SER A 125 -9.22 14.01 -0.25
CA SER A 125 -9.83 14.15 1.10
C SER A 125 -10.07 15.63 1.47
N PRO A 126 -11.22 16.00 2.04
CA PRO A 126 -11.46 17.36 2.53
C PRO A 126 -10.55 17.76 3.69
N ASP A 127 -10.00 16.77 4.39
CA ASP A 127 -9.20 16.94 5.61
C ASP A 127 -7.70 16.75 5.34
N GLN A 128 -7.26 16.97 4.10
CA GLN A 128 -5.91 16.64 3.63
C GLN A 128 -4.79 17.24 4.49
N SER A 129 -4.98 18.44 5.04
CA SER A 129 -3.98 19.09 5.88
C SER A 129 -3.69 18.35 7.19
N LEU A 130 -4.58 17.47 7.66
CA LEU A 130 -4.35 16.69 8.88
C LEU A 130 -3.32 15.58 8.67
N PHE A 131 -3.10 15.10 7.45
CA PHE A 131 -2.23 13.93 7.19
C PHE A 131 -1.25 14.13 6.03
N VAL A 132 -1.25 15.29 5.37
CA VAL A 132 -0.27 15.66 4.34
C VAL A 132 0.46 16.92 4.77
N ASN A 133 1.79 16.90 4.80
CA ASN A 133 2.63 18.03 5.17
C ASN A 133 3.66 18.32 4.06
N ILE A 134 3.69 19.55 3.55
CA ILE A 134 4.61 19.91 2.46
C ILE A 134 5.97 20.27 3.04
N THR A 135 7.00 19.52 2.65
CA THR A 135 8.37 19.71 3.15
C THR A 135 9.23 20.50 2.16
N GLN A 136 9.04 20.32 0.85
CA GLN A 136 9.80 21.05 -0.17
C GLN A 136 8.97 21.51 -1.36
N THR A 137 9.28 22.73 -1.83
CA THR A 137 8.72 23.30 -3.05
C THR A 137 9.80 23.95 -3.91
N VAL A 138 9.54 24.05 -5.21
CA VAL A 138 10.41 24.73 -6.17
C VAL A 138 9.59 25.78 -6.94
N PRO A 139 10.07 27.03 -7.07
CA PRO A 139 9.37 28.05 -7.85
C PRO A 139 9.38 27.70 -9.35
N LYS A 140 8.23 27.91 -10.01
CA LYS A 140 8.06 27.78 -11.46
C LYS A 140 7.10 28.86 -11.95
N ASN A 141 7.64 29.86 -12.65
CA ASN A 141 6.92 31.10 -13.01
C ASN A 141 6.30 31.74 -11.76
N ASP A 142 5.03 32.11 -11.81
CA ASP A 142 4.28 32.69 -10.68
C ASP A 142 3.67 31.64 -9.73
N LYS A 143 4.09 30.38 -9.84
CA LYS A 143 3.58 29.25 -9.05
C LYS A 143 4.72 28.49 -8.34
N PHE A 144 4.35 27.60 -7.42
CA PHE A 144 5.26 26.69 -6.75
C PHE A 144 4.87 25.25 -7.02
N LEU A 145 5.86 24.42 -7.32
CA LEU A 145 5.71 22.97 -7.47
C LEU A 145 6.02 22.30 -6.14
N VAL A 146 5.14 21.42 -5.66
CA VAL A 146 5.48 20.54 -4.54
C VAL A 146 6.38 19.42 -5.03
N THR A 147 7.57 19.29 -4.45
CA THR A 147 8.59 18.31 -4.87
C THR A 147 8.82 17.22 -3.83
N GLU A 148 8.48 17.50 -2.58
CA GLU A 148 8.57 16.57 -1.45
C GLU A 148 7.49 16.92 -0.42
N LEU A 149 6.90 15.89 0.18
CA LEU A 149 5.93 16.01 1.27
C LEU A 149 5.94 14.74 2.13
N ASP A 150 5.40 14.86 3.34
CA ASP A 150 5.08 13.74 4.21
C ASP A 150 3.60 13.37 4.09
N HIS A 151 3.30 12.08 4.05
CA HIS A 151 1.95 11.51 4.10
C HIS A 151 1.85 10.56 5.29
N LEU A 152 1.11 10.97 6.32
CA LEU A 152 0.90 10.20 7.53
C LEU A 152 -0.15 9.11 7.30
N VAL A 153 0.25 7.87 7.51
CA VAL A 153 -0.60 6.68 7.42
C VAL A 153 -0.48 5.90 8.73
N SER A 154 -1.60 5.44 9.29
CA SER A 154 -1.56 4.69 10.54
C SER A 154 -0.80 3.37 10.37
N ASP A 155 -0.11 2.91 11.42
CA ASP A 155 0.61 1.64 11.40
C ASP A 155 -0.37 0.47 11.14
N ASP A 156 -1.59 0.54 11.68
CA ASP A 156 -2.65 -0.45 11.47
C ASP A 156 -3.11 -0.51 10.01
N PHE A 157 -3.44 0.65 9.40
CA PHE A 157 -3.81 0.69 7.99
C PHE A 157 -2.66 0.24 7.09
N GLY A 158 -1.43 0.70 7.36
CA GLY A 158 -0.24 0.30 6.60
C GLY A 158 -0.01 -1.21 6.64
N ALA A 159 -0.06 -1.82 7.83
CA ALA A 159 0.08 -3.25 8.01
C ALA A 159 -1.04 -4.03 7.29
N GLY A 160 -2.30 -3.66 7.49
CA GLY A 160 -3.43 -4.31 6.84
C GLY A 160 -3.42 -4.15 5.31
N PHE A 161 -3.01 -2.99 4.81
CA PHE A 161 -2.82 -2.77 3.38
C PHE A 161 -1.76 -3.69 2.80
N TYR A 162 -0.57 -3.76 3.41
CA TYR A 162 0.48 -4.68 2.99
C TYR A 162 0.02 -6.15 3.02
N ASP A 163 -0.57 -6.57 4.14
CA ASP A 163 -1.02 -7.94 4.33
C ASP A 163 -2.13 -8.34 3.36
N SER A 164 -3.00 -7.40 2.97
CA SER A 164 -4.02 -7.66 1.95
C SER A 164 -3.43 -7.90 0.55
N CYS A 165 -2.20 -7.47 0.28
CA CYS A 165 -1.59 -7.47 -1.04
C CYS A 165 -0.38 -8.42 -1.20
N LYS A 166 0.28 -8.83 -0.12
CA LYS A 166 1.59 -9.51 -0.15
C LYS A 166 1.61 -10.86 -0.89
N ASP A 167 0.46 -11.55 -0.93
CA ASP A 167 0.32 -12.89 -1.54
C ASP A 167 -0.40 -12.87 -2.89
N VAL A 168 -0.93 -11.70 -3.29
CA VAL A 168 -1.67 -11.52 -4.54
C VAL A 168 -0.80 -11.89 -5.74
N LYS A 169 -1.34 -12.72 -6.62
CA LYS A 169 -0.67 -13.13 -7.85
C LYS A 169 -1.01 -12.19 -8.99
N PHE A 170 0.02 -11.77 -9.72
CA PHE A 170 -0.19 -11.06 -10.96
C PHE A 170 -0.54 -12.06 -12.07
N GLY A 171 -1.80 -12.05 -12.53
CA GLY A 171 -2.33 -13.04 -13.46
C GLY A 171 -1.55 -13.19 -14.77
N ALA A 172 -0.90 -12.12 -15.26
CA ALA A 172 -0.15 -12.17 -16.52
C ALA A 172 1.18 -12.94 -16.43
N THR A 173 1.83 -12.96 -15.27
CA THR A 173 3.18 -13.56 -15.09
C THR A 173 3.20 -14.71 -14.08
N GLY A 174 2.18 -14.84 -13.23
CA GLY A 174 2.15 -15.75 -12.09
C GLY A 174 3.06 -15.32 -10.92
N GLY A 175 3.82 -14.24 -11.07
CA GLY A 175 4.65 -13.65 -10.01
C GLY A 175 3.79 -12.97 -8.93
N ARG A 176 4.42 -12.56 -7.82
CA ARG A 176 3.71 -11.78 -6.78
C ARG A 176 3.51 -10.36 -7.27
N ALA A 177 2.31 -9.81 -7.12
CA ALA A 177 2.00 -8.41 -7.44
C ALA A 177 2.98 -7.44 -6.76
N MET A 178 3.41 -7.77 -5.54
CA MET A 178 4.30 -6.95 -4.72
C MET A 178 5.72 -6.81 -5.25
N GLU A 179 6.15 -7.66 -6.18
CA GLU A 179 7.40 -7.47 -6.91
C GLU A 179 7.32 -6.29 -7.89
N PHE A 180 6.12 -6.01 -8.41
CA PHE A 180 5.88 -4.95 -9.39
C PHE A 180 5.47 -3.64 -8.72
N ILE A 181 4.55 -3.68 -7.75
CA ILE A 181 4.01 -2.47 -7.10
C ILE A 181 4.71 -2.11 -5.79
N GLY A 182 5.50 -3.01 -5.21
CA GLY A 182 6.18 -2.79 -3.93
C GLY A 182 7.68 -3.00 -3.97
N GLY A 183 8.27 -3.24 -5.15
CA GLY A 183 9.72 -3.42 -5.31
C GLY A 183 10.32 -4.54 -4.46
N GLY A 184 9.54 -5.59 -4.14
CA GLY A 184 10.00 -6.69 -3.28
C GLY A 184 9.98 -6.39 -1.79
N ALA A 185 9.19 -5.41 -1.34
CA ALA A 185 9.01 -5.08 0.06
C ALA A 185 8.56 -6.29 0.90
N LYS A 186 9.22 -6.47 2.06
CA LYS A 186 8.93 -7.54 3.03
C LYS A 186 8.10 -7.08 4.25
N ASN A 187 7.76 -5.79 4.29
CA ASN A 187 6.98 -5.16 5.34
C ASN A 187 6.28 -3.91 4.80
N PHE A 188 5.28 -3.42 5.53
CA PHE A 188 4.48 -2.29 5.08
C PHE A 188 5.28 -0.98 4.95
N THR A 189 6.24 -0.72 5.84
CA THR A 189 7.06 0.50 5.79
C THR A 189 7.89 0.58 4.52
N SER A 190 8.51 -0.53 4.13
CA SER A 190 9.29 -0.61 2.87
C SER A 190 8.37 -0.53 1.64
N PHE A 191 7.15 -1.05 1.75
CA PHE A 191 6.15 -0.97 0.69
C PHE A 191 5.68 0.45 0.45
N LEU A 192 5.24 1.15 1.51
CA LEU A 192 4.83 2.56 1.43
C LEU A 192 5.98 3.44 0.94
N LYS A 193 7.19 3.21 1.45
CA LYS A 193 8.40 3.88 0.95
C LYS A 193 8.57 3.69 -0.56
N PHE A 194 8.42 2.46 -1.07
CA PHE A 194 8.54 2.22 -2.51
C PHE A 194 7.47 2.96 -3.33
N LEU A 195 6.23 3.04 -2.83
CA LEU A 195 5.15 3.79 -3.47
C LEU A 195 5.46 5.29 -3.55
N GLY A 196 6.11 5.84 -2.53
CA GLY A 196 6.43 7.26 -2.42
C GLY A 196 7.79 7.66 -2.99
N ASP A 197 8.71 6.72 -3.17
CA ASP A 197 10.03 6.97 -3.76
C ASP A 197 9.88 7.60 -5.16
N LYS A 198 10.49 8.77 -5.33
CA LYS A 198 10.54 9.46 -6.61
C LYS A 198 11.28 8.61 -7.65
N LYS A 199 10.53 7.99 -8.56
CA LYS A 199 11.05 7.19 -9.67
C LYS A 199 10.30 7.58 -10.94
N PRO A 200 10.85 8.53 -11.72
CA PRO A 200 10.24 8.92 -12.99
C PRO A 200 9.93 7.65 -13.82
N PHE A 201 8.69 7.55 -14.32
CA PHE A 201 8.13 6.46 -15.14
C PHE A 201 7.70 5.16 -14.44
N LEU A 202 8.26 4.79 -13.28
CA LEU A 202 7.97 3.50 -12.62
C LEU A 202 7.37 3.63 -11.21
N GLY A 203 7.32 4.83 -10.65
CA GLY A 203 6.78 5.07 -9.31
C GLY A 203 6.24 6.49 -9.18
N SER A 204 6.45 7.11 -8.02
CA SER A 204 5.93 8.44 -7.75
C SER A 204 6.63 9.52 -8.61
N PRO A 205 5.88 10.50 -9.17
CA PRO A 205 6.46 11.60 -9.93
C PRO A 205 7.27 12.61 -9.09
N PHE A 206 7.03 12.65 -7.79
CA PHE A 206 7.75 13.44 -6.78
C PHE A 206 7.92 12.63 -5.50
N GLN A 207 8.70 13.10 -4.53
CA GLN A 207 8.95 12.33 -3.32
C GLN A 207 7.74 12.44 -2.37
N ILE A 208 7.23 11.30 -1.92
CA ILE A 208 6.22 11.20 -0.86
C ILE A 208 6.85 10.35 0.25
N ASP A 209 7.13 10.96 1.38
CA ASP A 209 7.65 10.25 2.53
C ASP A 209 6.49 9.76 3.42
N PHE A 210 6.63 8.54 3.95
CA PHE A 210 5.65 7.93 4.84
C PHE A 210 6.27 7.73 6.23
N PRO A 211 6.44 8.81 7.01
CA PRO A 211 7.00 8.70 8.34
C PRO A 211 6.03 7.93 9.26
N ARG A 212 6.57 7.21 10.25
CA ARG A 212 5.71 6.53 11.22
C ARG A 212 5.07 7.55 12.16
N PRO A 213 3.73 7.61 12.29
CA PRO A 213 3.07 8.56 13.19
C PRO A 213 3.53 8.42 14.65
N SER A 214 3.93 7.21 15.05
CA SER A 214 4.45 6.92 16.39
C SER A 214 5.89 7.37 16.64
N SER A 215 6.63 7.80 15.60
CA SER A 215 8.07 8.07 15.69
C SER A 215 8.44 9.53 15.92
N GLN A 216 7.51 10.46 15.71
CA GLN A 216 7.74 11.89 15.81
C GLN A 216 6.45 12.60 16.23
N ASP A 217 6.58 13.76 16.88
CA ASP A 217 5.46 14.65 17.15
C ASP A 217 5.12 15.46 15.89
N PHE A 218 3.90 15.29 15.38
CA PHE A 218 3.35 16.00 14.22
C PHE A 218 2.35 17.09 14.62
N GLY A 219 2.30 17.48 15.90
CA GLY A 219 1.43 18.55 16.38
C GLY A 219 -0.05 18.21 16.22
N GLU A 220 -0.78 19.03 15.45
CA GLU A 220 -2.24 18.90 15.23
C GLU A 220 -2.60 17.91 14.12
N MET A 221 -1.60 17.30 13.48
CA MET A 221 -1.79 16.30 12.43
C MET A 221 -2.20 14.94 13.00
N GLU A 222 -3.04 14.21 12.27
CA GLU A 222 -3.53 12.88 12.61
C GLU A 222 -3.74 12.01 11.39
N THR A 223 -3.76 10.69 11.56
CA THR A 223 -4.00 9.75 10.46
C THR A 223 -5.49 9.52 10.28
N ILE A 224 -6.00 9.66 9.04
CA ILE A 224 -7.42 9.47 8.73
C ILE A 224 -7.75 8.03 8.30
N LEU A 225 -6.81 7.37 7.62
CA LEU A 225 -6.97 5.98 7.22
C LEU A 225 -6.69 5.04 8.40
N THR A 226 -7.73 4.41 8.93
CA THR A 226 -7.66 3.56 10.13
C THR A 226 -8.24 2.15 9.95
N ASP A 227 -9.08 1.92 8.94
CA ASP A 227 -9.77 0.63 8.74
C ASP A 227 -9.36 -0.03 7.41
N PRO A 228 -8.22 -0.75 7.37
CA PRO A 228 -7.83 -1.50 6.19
C PRO A 228 -8.77 -2.70 5.97
N LYS A 229 -9.12 -2.96 4.71
CA LYS A 229 -9.92 -4.13 4.33
C LYS A 229 -9.04 -5.39 4.35
N PRO A 230 -9.32 -6.38 5.23
CA PRO A 230 -8.52 -7.59 5.28
C PRO A 230 -8.86 -8.50 4.10
N CYS A 231 -7.88 -9.23 3.58
CA CYS A 231 -8.10 -10.11 2.43
C CYS A 231 -8.94 -11.36 2.75
N ASN A 232 -8.98 -11.77 4.02
CA ASN A 232 -9.84 -12.83 4.55
C ASN A 232 -11.20 -12.33 5.05
N SER A 233 -11.65 -11.17 4.56
CA SER A 233 -12.99 -10.68 4.83
C SER A 233 -14.06 -11.68 4.40
N THR A 234 -15.14 -11.74 5.18
CA THR A 234 -16.34 -12.53 4.82
C THR A 234 -17.27 -11.77 3.88
N ASP A 235 -17.05 -10.46 3.71
CA ASP A 235 -17.78 -9.63 2.77
C ASP A 235 -17.34 -9.93 1.33
N GLU A 236 -18.29 -10.35 0.49
CA GLU A 236 -18.07 -10.68 -0.92
C GLU A 236 -17.48 -9.51 -1.74
N GLN A 237 -17.61 -8.25 -1.27
CA GLN A 237 -16.97 -7.10 -1.91
C GLN A 237 -15.45 -7.05 -1.72
N TYR A 238 -14.92 -7.66 -0.64
CA TYR A 238 -13.51 -7.55 -0.26
C TYR A 238 -12.79 -8.91 -0.19
N LYS A 239 -13.54 -10.02 -0.18
CA LYS A 239 -13.03 -11.39 -0.09
C LYS A 239 -12.08 -11.73 -1.23
N CYS A 240 -10.93 -12.30 -0.88
CA CYS A 240 -9.93 -12.77 -1.84
C CYS A 240 -9.86 -14.30 -1.88
N ALA A 241 -9.36 -14.85 -2.99
CA ALA A 241 -9.12 -16.28 -3.10
C ALA A 241 -7.92 -16.70 -2.24
N CYS A 242 -7.94 -17.94 -1.70
CA CYS A 242 -6.83 -18.50 -0.91
C CYS A 242 -5.48 -18.46 -1.64
N VAL A 243 -5.46 -18.58 -2.98
CA VAL A 243 -4.24 -18.50 -3.79
C VAL A 243 -3.62 -17.10 -3.84
N ASP A 244 -4.41 -16.06 -3.53
CA ASP A 244 -4.02 -14.65 -3.52
C ASP A 244 -3.96 -14.07 -2.09
N CYS A 245 -4.38 -14.82 -1.08
CA CYS A 245 -4.40 -14.44 0.32
C CYS A 245 -4.37 -15.71 1.19
N GLU A 246 -3.22 -15.99 1.81
CA GLU A 246 -3.05 -17.17 2.67
C GLU A 246 -4.03 -17.17 3.85
N ALA A 247 -4.34 -15.99 4.40
CA ALA A 247 -5.29 -15.84 5.50
C ALA A 247 -6.74 -16.24 5.14
N SER A 248 -7.05 -16.37 3.85
CA SER A 248 -8.37 -16.84 3.37
C SER A 248 -8.43 -18.37 3.23
N CYS A 249 -7.32 -19.07 3.41
CA CYS A 249 -7.26 -20.53 3.26
C CYS A 249 -7.91 -21.23 4.46
N PRO A 250 -8.66 -22.33 4.23
CA PRO A 250 -9.15 -23.14 5.33
C PRO A 250 -7.98 -23.82 6.05
N ALA A 251 -8.07 -23.90 7.38
CA ALA A 251 -7.13 -24.71 8.16
C ALA A 251 -7.33 -26.19 7.80
N LEU A 252 -6.27 -26.83 7.28
CA LEU A 252 -6.30 -28.25 6.99
C LEU A 252 -6.12 -29.06 8.27
N THR A 253 -6.95 -30.09 8.48
CA THR A 253 -6.75 -31.05 9.57
C THR A 253 -5.48 -31.85 9.29
N PRO A 254 -4.56 -31.99 10.26
CA PRO A 254 -3.43 -32.90 10.14
C PRO A 254 -3.93 -34.30 9.77
N LEU A 255 -3.25 -34.95 8.82
CA LEU A 255 -3.55 -36.34 8.52
C LEU A 255 -3.25 -37.17 9.77
N GLU A 256 -4.23 -37.94 10.22
CA GLU A 256 -3.99 -38.94 11.25
C GLU A 256 -3.16 -40.06 10.62
N ASP A 257 -1.89 -40.15 10.99
CA ASP A 257 -1.06 -41.31 10.66
C ASP A 257 -1.70 -42.54 11.33
N THR A 258 -2.31 -43.41 10.53
CA THR A 258 -2.80 -44.70 11.05
C THR A 258 -1.58 -45.50 11.52
N PRO A 259 -1.48 -45.89 12.79
CA PRO A 259 -0.29 -46.56 13.29
C PRO A 259 -0.15 -47.93 12.62
N GLU A 260 0.82 -48.04 11.70
CA GLU A 260 1.14 -49.32 11.07
C GLU A 260 1.93 -50.19 12.05
N CYS A 261 1.39 -51.37 12.38
CA CYS A 261 2.04 -52.30 13.30
C CYS A 261 3.36 -52.81 12.71
N HIS A 262 4.47 -52.46 13.35
CA HIS A 262 5.81 -52.92 13.03
C HIS A 262 6.47 -53.58 14.24
N VAL A 263 7.20 -54.67 14.00
CA VAL A 263 8.14 -55.28 14.93
C VAL A 263 9.54 -55.03 14.37
N GLY A 264 10.21 -53.99 14.88
CA GLY A 264 11.48 -53.52 14.32
C GLY A 264 11.29 -52.98 12.90
N LEU A 265 12.01 -53.56 11.93
CA LEU A 265 11.95 -53.18 10.50
C LEU A 265 10.88 -53.94 9.71
N LEU A 266 10.12 -54.84 10.33
CA LEU A 266 9.17 -55.70 9.64
C LEU A 266 7.73 -55.37 10.04
N PRO A 267 6.78 -55.35 9.09
CA PRO A 267 5.36 -55.33 9.42
C PRO A 267 5.00 -56.51 10.30
N CYS A 268 4.09 -56.31 11.26
CA CYS A 268 3.66 -57.36 12.20
C CYS A 268 3.16 -58.63 11.49
N LEU A 269 2.47 -58.48 10.35
CA LEU A 269 2.04 -59.62 9.53
C LEU A 269 3.23 -60.41 8.97
N SER A 270 4.21 -59.72 8.40
CA SER A 270 5.43 -60.35 7.89
C SER A 270 6.20 -61.06 8.99
N PHE A 271 6.33 -60.44 10.17
CA PHE A 271 6.96 -61.04 11.34
C PHE A 271 6.22 -62.31 11.81
N ALA A 272 4.89 -62.25 11.91
CA ALA A 272 4.07 -63.40 12.30
C ALA A 272 4.21 -64.57 11.31
N ILE A 273 4.19 -64.29 10.00
CA ILE A 273 4.36 -65.31 8.94
C ILE A 273 5.73 -65.98 9.05
N LEU A 274 6.80 -65.21 9.27
CA LEU A 274 8.16 -65.76 9.43
C LEU A 274 8.27 -66.69 10.64
N ILE A 275 7.69 -66.32 11.79
CA ILE A 275 7.65 -67.18 12.97
C ILE A 275 6.90 -68.47 12.67
N ILE A 276 5.68 -68.38 12.14
CA ILE A 276 4.85 -69.55 11.82
C ILE A 276 5.59 -70.49 10.88
N TYR A 277 6.19 -69.97 9.80
CA TYR A 277 6.96 -70.75 8.84
C TYR A 277 8.17 -71.44 9.48
N SER A 278 8.93 -70.73 10.31
CA SER A 278 10.10 -71.31 11.01
C SER A 278 9.72 -72.49 11.92
N VAL A 279 8.59 -72.41 12.60
CA VAL A 279 8.08 -73.49 13.47
C VAL A 279 7.70 -74.72 12.63
N PHE A 280 6.94 -74.52 11.55
CA PHE A 280 6.54 -75.62 10.65
C PHE A 280 7.74 -76.33 10.03
N VAL A 281 8.74 -75.58 9.54
CA VAL A 281 9.97 -76.16 8.97
C VAL A 281 10.72 -76.94 10.04
N THR A 282 10.85 -76.42 11.26
CA THR A 282 11.53 -77.11 12.36
C THR A 282 10.84 -78.42 12.73
N LEU A 283 9.50 -78.41 12.84
CA LEU A 283 8.71 -79.62 13.10
C LEU A 283 8.87 -80.67 11.99
N LEU A 284 8.87 -80.25 10.72
CA LEU A 284 9.07 -81.14 9.59
C LEU A 284 10.47 -81.78 9.63
N VAL A 285 11.51 -80.99 9.90
CA VAL A 285 12.88 -81.50 10.04
C VAL A 285 12.98 -82.49 11.19
N LEU A 286 12.38 -82.21 12.35
CA LEU A 286 12.36 -83.13 13.49
C LEU A 286 11.60 -84.43 13.19
N ALA A 287 10.46 -84.34 12.50
CA ALA A 287 9.69 -85.52 12.09
C ALA A 287 10.48 -86.41 11.12
N VAL A 288 11.12 -85.81 10.11
CA VAL A 288 11.91 -86.55 9.11
C VAL A 288 13.16 -87.16 9.76
N SER A 289 13.92 -86.38 10.54
CA SER A 289 15.12 -86.88 11.23
C SER A 289 14.78 -87.96 12.25
N GLY A 290 13.69 -87.80 13.01
CA GLY A 290 13.16 -88.82 13.91
C GLY A 290 12.74 -90.10 13.18
N HIS A 291 12.05 -89.97 12.05
CA HIS A 291 11.67 -91.12 11.21
C HIS A 291 12.89 -91.85 10.65
N VAL A 292 13.90 -91.14 10.15
CA VAL A 292 15.15 -91.72 9.65
C VAL A 292 15.93 -92.42 10.77
N ALA A 293 16.03 -91.82 11.95
CA ALA A 293 16.67 -92.44 13.11
C ALA A 293 15.94 -93.71 13.55
N ALA A 294 14.61 -93.68 13.63
CA ALA A 294 13.79 -94.85 13.96
C ALA A 294 13.92 -95.98 12.91
N ALA A 295 13.99 -95.62 11.62
CA ALA A 295 14.19 -96.58 10.54
C ALA A 295 15.60 -97.21 10.54
N LYS A 296 16.61 -96.51 11.05
CA LYS A 296 17.99 -97.02 11.16
C LYS A 296 18.21 -97.92 12.39
N HIS A 297 17.34 -97.80 13.41
CA HIS A 297 17.36 -98.63 14.62
C HIS A 297 16.43 -99.85 14.56
N ARG A 298 15.69 -100.03 13.45
CA ARG A 298 14.96 -101.26 13.11
C ARG A 298 15.79 -102.12 12.18
#